data_AF-A0A958AAU7-F1
#
_entry.id   AF-A0A958AAU7-F1
#
_cell.length_a   1.000
_cell.length_b   1.000
_cell.length_c   1.000
_cell.angle_alpha   90.00
_cell.angle_beta   90.00
_cell.angle_gamma   90.00
#
_symmetry.space_group_name_H-M   'P 1'
#
loop_
_entity.id
_entity.type
_entity.pdbx_description
1 polymer ?
#
loop_
_entity_poly.entity_id
_entity_poly.type
_entity_poly.pdbx_seq_one_letter_code
_entity_poly.pdbx_strand_id
1 'polypeptide(L)'
;MADNADVLLRFYEEDWRQARQAEDQRTAITNITLIVVPALIGFASQKGLNFDAIPLTILLIILGIYGAIISQKLYERHCYFSDRAGYWRGQISKLYPQLEIDTIRAQAAEKHSQRFKRIEKFRLYYLWLILHFFVALAGIILTIWILIA
;
A
#
# COMPACT_ATOMS: atom_id res chain seq x y z
N MET A 1 5.29 32.67 -22.27
CA MET A 1 6.27 31.77 -21.62
C MET A 1 5.64 31.38 -20.29
N ALA A 2 5.53 30.08 -19.99
CA ALA A 2 4.99 29.66 -18.69
C ALA A 2 5.89 30.23 -17.58
N ASP A 3 5.30 30.74 -16.50
CA ASP A 3 6.08 31.18 -15.35
C ASP A 3 6.86 29.96 -14.80
N ASN A 4 8.08 30.17 -14.32
CA ASN A 4 8.91 29.08 -13.80
C ASN A 4 8.22 28.35 -12.64
N ALA A 5 7.38 29.08 -11.89
CA ALA A 5 6.52 28.54 -10.86
C ALA A 5 5.44 27.58 -11.38
N ASP A 6 4.81 27.90 -12.51
CA ASP A 6 3.80 27.05 -13.14
C ASP A 6 4.40 25.70 -13.55
N VAL A 7 5.64 25.71 -14.06
CA VAL A 7 6.34 24.48 -14.44
C VAL A 7 6.62 23.62 -13.21
N LEU A 8 7.12 24.20 -12.12
CA LEU A 8 7.38 23.49 -10.87
C LEU A 8 6.10 22.93 -10.24
N LEU A 9 5.01 23.72 -10.27
CA LEU A 9 3.72 23.30 -9.74
C LEU A 9 3.16 22.11 -10.54
N ARG A 10 3.30 22.11 -11.87
CA ARG A 10 2.88 20.97 -12.70
C ARG A 10 3.63 19.68 -12.37
N PHE A 11 4.95 19.75 -12.22
CA PHE A 11 5.73 18.57 -11.81
C PHE A 11 5.36 18.08 -10.41
N TYR A 12 5.13 19.02 -9.48
CA TYR A 12 4.63 18.70 -8.15
C TYR A 12 3.28 17.96 -8.18
N GLU A 13 2.33 18.45 -8.96
CA GLU A 13 1.00 17.84 -9.12
C GLU A 13 1.06 16.46 -9.78
N GLU A 14 1.90 16.31 -10.80
CA GLU A 14 2.10 15.04 -11.48
C GLU A 14 2.68 13.97 -10.55
N ASP A 15 3.67 14.33 -9.75
CA ASP A 15 4.25 13.41 -8.75
C ASP A 15 3.23 13.00 -7.69
N TRP A 16 2.42 13.93 -7.20
CA TRP A 16 1.33 13.59 -6.28
C TRP A 16 0.28 12.67 -6.91
N ARG A 17 -0.02 12.85 -8.20
CA ARG A 17 -0.93 11.98 -8.93
C ARG A 17 -0.35 10.56 -9.04
N GLN A 18 0.93 10.44 -9.36
CA GLN A 18 1.60 9.13 -9.43
C GLN A 18 1.72 8.46 -8.05
N ALA A 19 1.98 9.23 -6.99
CA ALA A 19 1.98 8.74 -5.60
C ALA A 19 0.60 8.22 -5.18
N ARG A 20 -0.48 8.92 -5.55
CA ARG A 20 -1.86 8.48 -5.28
C ARG A 20 -2.22 7.24 -6.08
N GLN A 21 -1.87 7.19 -7.36
CA GLN A 21 -2.13 6.04 -8.21
C GLN A 21 -1.50 4.75 -7.65
N ALA A 22 -0.29 4.83 -7.07
CA ALA A 22 0.34 3.67 -6.45
C ALA A 22 -0.48 3.14 -5.24
N GLU A 23 -1.06 4.03 -4.43
CA GLU A 23 -1.95 3.68 -3.32
C GLU A 23 -3.30 3.12 -3.81
N ASP A 24 -3.86 3.69 -4.88
CA ASP A 24 -5.09 3.21 -5.51
C ASP A 24 -4.89 1.79 -6.06
N GLN A 25 -3.76 1.52 -6.72
CA GLN A 25 -3.39 0.18 -7.19
C GLN A 25 -3.23 -0.81 -6.02
N ARG A 26 -2.65 -0.38 -4.89
CA ARG A 26 -2.50 -1.22 -3.71
C ARG A 26 -3.86 -1.61 -3.13
N THR A 27 -4.78 -0.66 -3.11
CA THR A 27 -6.19 -0.88 -2.72
C THR A 27 -6.87 -1.86 -3.67
N ALA A 28 -6.74 -1.65 -4.99
CA ALA A 28 -7.37 -2.50 -6.00
C ALA A 28 -6.90 -3.96 -5.90
N ILE A 29 -5.59 -4.20 -5.79
CA ILE A 29 -5.04 -5.56 -5.65
C ILE A 29 -5.53 -6.22 -4.37
N THR A 30 -5.53 -5.49 -3.26
CA THR A 30 -6.01 -6.04 -1.97
C THR A 30 -7.49 -6.38 -2.03
N ASN A 31 -8.33 -5.54 -2.65
CA ASN A 31 -9.75 -5.83 -2.83
C ASN A 31 -9.98 -7.08 -3.67
N ILE A 32 -9.22 -7.25 -4.76
CA ILE A 32 -9.26 -8.47 -5.58
C ILE A 32 -8.89 -9.69 -4.71
N THR A 33 -7.82 -9.61 -3.92
CA THR A 33 -7.42 -10.69 -2.99
C THR A 33 -8.54 -11.02 -2.00
N LEU A 34 -9.17 -10.00 -1.40
CA LEU A 34 -10.26 -10.19 -0.43
C LEU A 34 -11.52 -10.81 -1.03
N ILE A 35 -11.71 -10.75 -2.35
CA ILE A 35 -12.82 -11.42 -3.05
C ILE A 35 -12.42 -12.84 -3.44
N VAL A 36 -11.23 -13.02 -4.02
CA VAL A 36 -10.76 -14.30 -4.55
C VAL A 36 -10.47 -15.31 -3.43
N VAL A 37 -9.87 -14.87 -2.32
CA VAL A 37 -9.47 -15.76 -1.23
C VAL A 37 -10.66 -16.49 -0.58
N PRO A 38 -11.74 -15.81 -0.14
CA PRO A 38 -12.91 -16.50 0.40
C PRO A 38 -13.58 -17.42 -0.62
N ALA A 39 -13.61 -17.03 -1.91
CA ALA A 39 -14.17 -17.87 -2.96
C ALA A 39 -13.37 -19.18 -3.13
N LEU A 40 -12.05 -19.12 -3.13
CA LEU A 40 -11.17 -20.29 -3.19
C LEU A 40 -11.35 -21.20 -1.96
N ILE A 41 -11.41 -20.62 -0.76
CA ILE A 41 -11.63 -21.37 0.48
C ILE A 41 -13.00 -22.05 0.46
N GLY A 42 -14.05 -21.32 0.08
CA GLY A 42 -15.41 -21.87 -0.02
C GLY A 42 -15.50 -23.02 -1.01
N PHE A 43 -14.89 -22.88 -2.18
CA PHE A 43 -14.85 -23.92 -3.20
C PHE A 43 -14.06 -25.16 -2.74
N ALA A 44 -12.90 -24.96 -2.10
CA ALA A 44 -12.12 -26.05 -1.52
C ALA A 44 -12.90 -26.81 -0.43
N SER A 45 -13.64 -26.07 0.42
CA SER A 45 -14.49 -26.66 1.46
C SER A 45 -15.62 -27.50 0.89
N GLN A 46 -16.25 -27.07 -0.22
CA GLN A 46 -17.32 -27.83 -0.87
C GLN A 46 -16.85 -29.16 -1.47
N LYS A 47 -15.57 -29.25 -1.87
CA LYS A 47 -14.95 -30.48 -2.38
C LYS A 47 -14.49 -31.44 -1.27
N GLY A 48 -14.62 -31.07 0.00
CA GLY A 48 -14.31 -31.94 1.13
C GLY A 48 -12.86 -31.89 1.62
N LEU A 49 -12.08 -30.85 1.27
CA LEU A 49 -10.68 -30.67 1.69
C LEU A 49 -9.83 -31.96 1.58
N ASN A 50 -9.94 -32.63 0.44
CA ASN A 50 -9.12 -33.80 0.10
C ASN A 50 -7.86 -33.38 -0.68
N PHE A 51 -7.02 -34.34 -1.04
CA PHE A 51 -5.77 -34.09 -1.79
C PHE A 51 -5.98 -33.28 -3.09
N ASP A 52 -7.15 -33.38 -3.73
CA ASP A 52 -7.48 -32.60 -4.94
C ASP A 52 -7.64 -31.09 -4.67
N ALA A 53 -7.78 -30.68 -3.41
CA ALA A 53 -7.85 -29.28 -3.00
C ALA A 53 -6.47 -28.63 -2.78
N ILE A 54 -5.38 -29.42 -2.71
CA ILE A 54 -4.01 -28.91 -2.51
C ILE A 54 -3.61 -27.83 -3.54
N PRO A 55 -3.90 -27.97 -4.84
CA PRO A 55 -3.59 -26.92 -5.81
C PRO A 55 -4.24 -25.57 -5.47
N LEU A 56 -5.45 -25.58 -4.89
CA LEU A 56 -6.16 -24.36 -4.49
C LEU A 56 -5.54 -23.73 -3.25
N THR A 57 -5.09 -24.53 -2.28
CA THR A 57 -4.42 -24.03 -1.08
C THR A 57 -3.04 -23.49 -1.39
N ILE A 58 -2.30 -24.11 -2.32
CA ILE A 58 -1.05 -23.57 -2.87
C ILE A 58 -1.30 -22.23 -3.56
N LEU A 59 -2.37 -22.10 -4.34
CA LEU A 59 -2.74 -20.83 -4.96
C LEU A 59 -3.00 -19.73 -3.91
N LEU A 60 -3.62 -20.05 -2.77
CA LEU A 60 -3.78 -19.09 -1.66
C LEU A 60 -2.43 -18.62 -1.12
N ILE A 61 -1.47 -19.53 -0.94
CA ILE A 61 -0.11 -19.19 -0.50
C ILE A 61 0.54 -18.22 -1.49
N ILE A 62 0.47 -18.54 -2.78
CA ILE A 62 1.03 -17.70 -3.85
C ILE A 62 0.37 -16.32 -3.86
N LEU A 63 -0.97 -16.25 -3.77
CA LEU A 63 -1.69 -14.97 -3.75
C LEU A 63 -1.34 -14.11 -2.55
N GLY A 64 -1.21 -14.71 -1.36
CA GLY A 64 -0.79 -13.99 -0.15
C GLY A 64 0.65 -13.46 -0.26
N ILE A 65 1.60 -14.28 -0.70
CA ILE A 65 2.99 -13.84 -0.89
C ILE A 65 3.07 -12.75 -1.97
N TYR A 66 2.42 -12.96 -3.10
CA TYR A 66 2.39 -12.00 -4.20
C TYR A 66 1.77 -10.66 -3.77
N GLY A 67 0.62 -10.69 -3.09
CA GLY A 67 -0.05 -9.50 -2.57
C GLY A 67 0.84 -8.72 -1.60
N ALA A 68 1.56 -9.43 -0.71
CA ALA A 68 2.53 -8.82 0.20
C ALA A 68 3.66 -8.10 -0.55
N ILE A 69 4.29 -8.78 -1.54
CA ILE A 69 5.39 -8.22 -2.32
C ILE A 69 4.94 -7.00 -3.13
N ILE A 70 3.83 -7.11 -3.86
CA ILE A 70 3.34 -6.01 -4.69
C ILE A 70 2.87 -4.83 -3.83
N SER A 71 2.20 -5.08 -2.71
CA SER A 71 1.83 -4.04 -1.76
C SER A 71 3.06 -3.25 -1.27
N GLN A 72 4.16 -3.93 -0.97
CA GLN A 72 5.42 -3.28 -0.60
C GLN A 72 6.03 -2.51 -1.77
N LYS A 73 6.01 -3.08 -2.98
CA LYS A 73 6.54 -2.39 -4.17
C LYS A 73 5.76 -1.11 -4.50
N LEU A 74 4.44 -1.14 -4.36
CA LEU A 74 3.59 0.03 -4.56
C LEU A 74 3.79 1.08 -3.46
N TYR A 75 4.01 0.65 -2.21
CA TYR A 75 4.37 1.56 -1.13
C TYR A 75 5.72 2.25 -1.38
N GLU A 76 6.74 1.51 -1.82
CA GLU A 76 8.02 2.09 -2.23
C GLU A 76 7.80 3.14 -3.33
N ARG A 77 6.96 2.83 -4.33
CA ARG A 77 6.67 3.76 -5.42
C ARG A 77 5.92 5.00 -4.97
N HIS A 78 5.00 4.86 -4.02
CA HIS A 78 4.33 5.98 -3.36
C HIS A 78 5.33 6.89 -2.64
N CYS A 79 6.28 6.33 -1.87
CA CYS A 79 7.34 7.09 -1.22
C CYS A 79 8.22 7.82 -2.24
N TYR A 80 8.67 7.12 -3.29
CA TYR A 80 9.51 7.70 -4.34
C TYR A 80 8.90 8.98 -4.94
N PHE A 81 7.62 8.93 -5.31
CA PHE A 81 6.94 10.11 -5.89
C PHE A 81 6.62 11.18 -4.85
N SER A 82 6.27 10.79 -3.62
CA SER A 82 6.03 11.74 -2.53
C SER A 82 7.29 12.54 -2.17
N ASP A 83 8.45 11.88 -2.16
CA ASP A 83 9.74 12.50 -1.92
C ASP A 83 10.09 13.47 -3.06
N ARG A 84 9.88 13.05 -4.31
CA ARG A 84 10.09 13.90 -5.51
C ARG A 84 9.20 15.14 -5.50
N ALA A 85 7.91 14.99 -5.17
CA ALA A 85 7.01 16.12 -4.90
C ALA A 85 7.51 17.02 -3.77
N GLY A 86 8.12 16.44 -2.74
CA GLY A 86 8.81 17.18 -1.68
C GLY A 86 9.90 18.12 -2.20
N TYR A 87 10.72 17.65 -3.14
CA TYR A 87 11.78 18.47 -3.75
C TYR A 87 11.22 19.63 -4.59
N TRP A 88 10.19 19.39 -5.42
CA TRP A 88 9.54 20.47 -6.19
C TRP A 88 8.98 21.55 -5.29
N ARG A 89 8.28 21.15 -4.23
CA ARG A 89 7.75 22.08 -3.23
C ARG A 89 8.86 22.86 -2.53
N GLY A 90 9.99 22.24 -2.23
CA GLY A 90 11.15 22.94 -1.67
C GLY A 90 11.70 24.03 -2.59
N GLN A 91 11.68 23.82 -3.92
CA GLN A 91 12.04 24.86 -4.88
C GLN A 91 11.00 25.98 -4.94
N ILE A 92 9.71 25.64 -4.88
CA ILE A 92 8.63 26.64 -4.83
C ILE A 92 8.75 27.51 -3.56
N SER A 93 9.02 26.90 -2.41
CA SER A 93 9.22 27.61 -1.13
C SER A 93 10.37 28.63 -1.20
N LYS A 94 11.46 28.28 -1.90
CA LYS A 94 12.60 29.19 -2.14
C LYS A 94 12.25 30.36 -3.06
N LEU A 95 11.41 30.14 -4.06
CA LEU A 95 10.98 31.19 -5.00
C LEU A 95 9.95 32.14 -4.37
N TYR A 96 9.13 31.65 -3.44
CA TYR A 96 8.05 32.40 -2.80
C TYR A 96 8.12 32.30 -1.26
N PRO A 97 9.18 32.84 -0.63
CA PRO A 97 9.38 32.72 0.82
C PRO A 97 8.24 33.33 1.65
N GLN A 98 7.56 34.35 1.12
CA GLN A 98 6.42 35.02 1.76
C GLN A 98 5.20 34.10 1.95
N LEU A 99 5.13 32.95 1.27
CA LEU A 99 4.06 31.98 1.46
C LEU A 99 4.27 31.08 2.68
N GLU A 100 5.47 31.08 3.27
CA GLU A 100 5.82 30.33 4.48
C GLU A 100 5.41 28.84 4.44
N ILE A 101 5.50 28.22 3.26
CA ILE A 101 4.98 26.86 2.98
C ILE A 101 5.56 25.84 3.97
N ASP A 102 6.85 25.90 4.26
CA ASP A 102 7.51 24.97 5.17
C ASP A 102 7.08 25.18 6.63
N THR A 103 6.81 26.41 7.03
CA THR A 103 6.29 26.75 8.37
C THR A 103 4.90 26.19 8.56
N ILE A 104 4.00 26.41 7.60
CA ILE A 104 2.63 25.87 7.61
C ILE A 104 2.67 24.34 7.74
N ARG A 105 3.58 23.68 7.02
CA ARG A 105 3.74 22.22 7.07
C ARG A 105 4.31 21.73 8.40
N ALA A 106 5.31 22.42 8.95
CA ALA A 106 5.88 22.08 10.25
C ALA A 106 4.82 22.16 11.35
N GLN A 107 4.02 23.23 11.37
CA GLN A 107 2.91 23.40 12.31
C GLN A 107 1.84 22.31 12.14
N ALA A 108 1.49 21.95 10.90
CA ALA A 108 0.54 20.88 10.63
C ALA A 108 1.07 19.50 11.09
N ALA A 109 2.35 19.22 10.84
CA ALA A 109 3.01 17.98 11.26
C ALA A 109 3.11 17.89 12.77
N GLU A 110 3.48 18.97 13.46
CA GLU A 110 3.51 19.03 14.91
C GLU A 110 2.12 18.79 15.51
N LYS A 111 1.10 19.49 15.01
CA LYS A 111 -0.28 19.30 15.46
C LYS A 111 -0.77 17.87 15.23
N HIS A 112 -0.40 17.26 14.11
CA HIS A 112 -0.73 15.86 13.83
C HIS A 112 -0.04 14.91 14.81
N SER A 113 1.27 15.07 15.02
CA SER A 113 2.04 14.22 15.93
C SER A 113 1.56 14.34 17.37
N GLN A 114 1.26 15.55 17.84
CA GLN A 114 0.68 15.79 19.16
C GLN A 114 -0.65 15.07 19.34
N ARG A 115 -1.50 15.02 18.29
CA ARG A 115 -2.81 14.35 18.32
C ARG A 115 -2.70 12.82 18.21
N PHE A 116 -1.75 12.29 17.44
CA PHE A 116 -1.67 10.86 17.09
C PHE A 116 -0.37 10.16 17.54
N LYS A 117 0.24 10.60 18.65
CA LYS A 117 1.55 10.12 19.18
C LYS A 117 1.80 8.61 19.16
N ARG A 118 0.75 7.79 19.36
CA ARG A 118 0.85 6.32 19.39
C ARG A 118 0.69 5.71 17.99
N ILE A 119 -0.33 6.15 17.25
CA ILE A 119 -0.70 5.56 15.95
C ILE A 119 0.27 6.03 14.86
N GLU A 120 0.78 7.25 14.91
CA GLU A 120 1.75 7.78 13.95
C GLU A 120 3.00 6.91 13.81
N LYS A 121 3.44 6.28 14.91
CA LYS A 121 4.59 5.36 14.91
C LYS A 121 4.30 4.07 14.15
N PHE A 122 3.03 3.68 14.06
CA PHE A 122 2.61 2.48 13.38
C PHE A 122 2.39 2.79 11.89
N ARG A 123 3.37 2.38 11.07
CA ARG A 123 3.34 2.68 9.63
C ARG A 123 2.23 1.88 8.94
N LEU A 124 1.44 2.59 8.13
CA LEU A 124 0.27 2.02 7.46
C LEU A 124 0.60 0.77 6.62
N TYR A 125 1.76 0.71 5.97
CA TYR A 125 2.15 -0.44 5.14
C TYR A 125 2.18 -1.78 5.91
N TYR A 126 2.36 -1.76 7.24
CA TYR A 126 2.32 -2.99 8.03
C TYR A 126 0.94 -3.63 8.02
N LEU A 127 -0.14 -2.85 7.99
CA LEU A 127 -1.51 -3.41 7.91
C LEU A 127 -1.71 -4.20 6.62
N TRP A 128 -1.25 -3.64 5.50
CA TRP A 128 -1.34 -4.31 4.20
C TRP A 128 -0.51 -5.59 4.16
N LEU A 129 0.70 -5.55 4.73
CA LEU A 129 1.57 -6.72 4.79
C LEU A 129 0.95 -7.84 5.64
N ILE A 130 0.41 -7.49 6.82
CA ILE A 130 -0.22 -8.43 7.75
C ILE A 130 -1.43 -9.11 7.08
N LEU A 131 -2.26 -8.36 6.36
CA LEU A 131 -3.42 -8.90 5.65
C LEU A 131 -3.01 -9.98 4.64
N HIS A 132 -2.03 -9.69 3.79
CA HIS A 132 -1.55 -10.63 2.79
C HIS A 132 -0.81 -11.83 3.43
N PHE A 133 -0.14 -11.61 4.57
CA PHE A 133 0.46 -12.69 5.36
C PHE A 133 -0.60 -13.65 5.92
N PHE A 134 -1.75 -13.13 6.40
CA PHE A 134 -2.86 -13.99 6.85
C PHE A 134 -3.41 -14.87 5.72
N VAL A 135 -3.47 -14.34 4.49
CA VAL A 135 -3.88 -15.12 3.32
C VAL A 135 -2.91 -16.26 3.06
N ALA A 136 -1.60 -15.97 3.06
CA ALA A 136 -0.59 -17.00 2.85
C ALA A 136 -0.61 -18.06 3.97
N LEU A 137 -0.75 -17.61 5.22
CA LEU A 137 -0.84 -18.48 6.38
C LEU A 137 -2.07 -19.39 6.33
N ALA A 138 -3.22 -18.88 5.89
CA ALA A 138 -4.43 -19.70 5.69
C ALA A 138 -4.19 -20.81 4.66
N GLY A 139 -3.53 -20.51 3.54
CA GLY A 139 -3.13 -21.51 2.55
C GLY A 139 -2.19 -22.58 3.13
N ILE A 140 -1.20 -22.18 3.93
CA ILE A 140 -0.29 -23.11 4.61
C ILE A 140 -1.05 -24.03 5.56
N ILE A 141 -1.90 -23.46 6.42
CA ILE A 141 -2.69 -24.24 7.40
C ILE A 141 -3.58 -25.26 6.70
N LEU A 142 -4.31 -24.84 5.66
CA LEU A 142 -5.18 -25.75 4.90
C LEU A 142 -4.38 -26.84 4.19
N THR A 143 -3.22 -26.52 3.62
CA THR A 143 -2.35 -27.51 2.97
C THR A 143 -1.88 -28.56 3.99
N ILE A 144 -1.41 -28.12 5.15
CA ILE A 144 -0.96 -29.03 6.23
C ILE A 144 -2.12 -29.90 6.71
N TRP A 145 -3.31 -29.32 6.89
CA TRP A 145 -4.50 -30.05 7.30
C TRP A 145 -4.82 -31.18 6.32
N ILE A 146 -4.86 -30.89 5.01
CA ILE A 146 -5.16 -31.89 3.97
C ILE A 146 -4.13 -33.02 3.93
N LEU A 147 -2.86 -32.74 4.24
CA LEU A 147 -1.79 -33.75 4.20
C LEU A 147 -1.82 -34.72 5.40
N ILE A 148 -2.44 -34.32 6.52
CA ILE A 148 -2.44 -35.09 7.78
C ILE A 148 -3.80 -35.75 8.04
N ALA A 149 -4.89 -35.15 7.57
CA ALA A 149 -6.25 -35.67 7.68
C ALA A 149 -6.52 -36.82 6.71
#